data_AF-A0AAN6NRS9-F1
#
_entry.id   AF-A0AAN6NRS9-F1
#
_cell.length_a   1.000
_cell.length_b   1.000
_cell.length_c   1.000
_cell.angle_alpha   90.00
_cell.angle_beta   90.00
_cell.angle_gamma   90.00
#
_symmetry.space_group_name_H-M   'P 1'
#
loop_
_entity.id
_entity.type
_entity.pdbx_description
1 polymer ?
#
loop_
_entity_poly.entity_id
_entity_poly.type
_entity_poly.pdbx_seq_one_letter_code
_entity_poly.pdbx_strand_id
1 'polypeptide(L)'
;MEKVAPEFTLEAFADPASVRDVVRGILHTIFFLRYFVSHEPKTRDVCGLELAYIPDAEIETLIDQRVATLVRQLEVDRSQSSSSQHHYGGSGPGPGYSGGGGGRGQITVQFFEKKRRKTWYGMGRGDDEVCWENWTVKVTVAEPRTESERHKVRNAMESTLQSTVFKCITIANTHKDHIPPITTNDSNPFTYQINVNPHNGGLHATSQQHLQSASSKEAARSDFGSSGNGGGSSGTSGGSGRGGAGGLAGAAGGAAAAVVGSWATRMGIY
;
A
#
# COMPACT_ATOMS: atom_id res chain seq x y z
N MET A 1 -18.62 20.33 8.22
CA MET A 1 -18.94 19.18 7.35
C MET A 1 -17.66 18.35 7.30
N GLU A 2 -17.65 17.17 7.89
CA GLU A 2 -16.49 16.27 7.81
C GLU A 2 -16.30 15.89 6.34
N LYS A 3 -15.15 16.24 5.76
CA LYS A 3 -14.86 15.96 4.36
C LYS A 3 -14.57 14.47 4.26
N VAL A 4 -15.50 13.71 3.68
CA VAL A 4 -15.30 12.29 3.40
C VAL A 4 -14.08 12.15 2.49
N ALA A 5 -13.17 11.22 2.82
CA ALA A 5 -11.99 10.94 2.03
C ALA A 5 -12.40 10.50 0.61
N PRO A 6 -11.82 11.06 -0.46
CA PRO A 6 -12.05 10.57 -1.81
C PRO A 6 -11.70 9.09 -1.95
N GLU A 7 -12.56 8.36 -2.66
CA GLU A 7 -12.38 6.94 -2.95
C GLU A 7 -12.18 6.74 -4.45
N PHE A 8 -11.14 6.00 -4.81
CA PHE A 8 -10.75 5.73 -6.18
C PHE A 8 -10.73 4.23 -6.44
N THR A 9 -11.45 3.76 -7.46
CA THR A 9 -11.44 2.36 -7.87
C THR A 9 -10.64 2.18 -9.17
N LEU A 10 -9.73 1.22 -9.14
CA LEU A 10 -8.87 0.77 -10.22
C LEU A 10 -9.18 -0.69 -10.53
N GLU A 11 -8.99 -1.09 -11.78
CA GLU A 11 -9.22 -2.46 -12.24
C GLU A 11 -7.89 -3.08 -12.66
N ALA A 12 -7.62 -4.30 -12.21
CA ALA A 12 -6.46 -5.07 -12.60
C ALA A 12 -6.93 -6.40 -13.18
N PHE A 13 -6.36 -6.76 -14.33
CA PHE A 13 -6.62 -8.01 -15.00
C PHE A 13 -5.30 -8.74 -15.20
N ALA A 14 -5.22 -9.99 -14.77
CA ALA A 14 -3.99 -10.78 -14.86
C ALA A 14 -4.27 -12.27 -15.01
N ASP A 15 -3.28 -13.02 -15.46
CA ASP A 15 -3.26 -14.47 -15.27
C ASP A 15 -2.67 -14.85 -13.90
N PRO A 16 -2.78 -16.12 -13.46
CA PRO A 16 -2.27 -16.53 -12.14
C PRO A 16 -0.76 -16.37 -11.95
N ALA A 17 0.04 -16.40 -13.02
CA ALA A 17 1.48 -16.26 -12.91
C ALA A 17 1.88 -14.79 -12.73
N SER A 18 1.14 -13.87 -13.34
CA SER A 18 1.46 -12.44 -13.35
C SER A 18 0.72 -11.61 -12.30
N VAL A 19 -0.31 -12.14 -11.64
CA VAL A 19 -1.11 -11.39 -10.64
C VAL A 19 -0.26 -10.70 -9.57
N ARG A 20 0.81 -11.35 -9.10
CA ARG A 20 1.71 -10.79 -8.09
C ARG A 20 2.39 -9.52 -8.61
N ASP A 21 3.00 -9.60 -9.79
CA ASP A 21 3.79 -8.51 -10.35
C ASP A 21 2.90 -7.35 -10.82
N VAL A 22 1.74 -7.65 -11.42
CA VAL A 22 0.76 -6.63 -11.85
C VAL A 22 0.26 -5.82 -10.66
N VAL A 23 -0.20 -6.49 -9.59
CA VAL A 23 -0.72 -5.80 -8.41
C VAL A 23 0.39 -5.02 -7.71
N ARG A 24 1.58 -5.61 -7.56
CA ARG A 24 2.75 -4.91 -7.00
C ARG A 24 3.09 -3.65 -7.80
N GLY A 25 3.11 -3.72 -9.12
CA GLY A 25 3.38 -2.58 -10.00
C GLY A 25 2.38 -1.43 -9.83
N ILE A 26 1.09 -1.76 -9.74
CA ILE A 26 0.03 -0.76 -9.49
C ILE A 26 0.21 -0.10 -8.12
N LEU A 27 0.49 -0.89 -7.07
CA LEU A 27 0.68 -0.36 -5.72
C LEU A 27 1.90 0.56 -5.64
N HIS A 28 3.05 0.16 -6.19
CA HIS A 28 4.22 1.04 -6.24
C HIS A 28 3.94 2.33 -7.02
N THR A 29 3.13 2.27 -8.08
CA THR A 29 2.70 3.48 -8.81
C THR A 29 1.88 4.40 -7.92
N ILE A 30 0.92 3.88 -7.15
CA ILE A 30 0.11 4.68 -6.21
C ILE A 30 1.02 5.32 -5.14
N PHE A 31 1.90 4.53 -4.53
CA PHE A 31 2.85 5.07 -3.55
C PHE A 31 3.76 6.12 -4.17
N PHE A 32 4.26 5.94 -5.39
CA PHE A 32 5.11 6.93 -6.05
C PHE A 32 4.41 8.29 -6.22
N LEU A 33 3.08 8.27 -6.40
CA LEU A 33 2.26 9.47 -6.58
C LEU A 33 1.80 10.11 -5.26
N ARG A 34 1.93 9.41 -4.12
CA ARG A 34 1.32 9.79 -2.83
C ARG A 34 2.21 9.64 -1.59
N TYR A 35 3.40 9.09 -1.75
CA TYR A 35 4.42 8.99 -0.71
C TYR A 35 5.36 10.18 -0.81
N PHE A 36 5.16 11.16 0.08
CA PHE A 36 5.86 12.45 0.03
C PHE A 36 7.24 12.45 0.70
N VAL A 37 7.74 11.28 1.10
CA VAL A 37 9.12 11.13 1.57
C VAL A 37 10.06 11.18 0.38
N SER A 38 11.20 11.85 0.54
CA SER A 38 12.21 11.90 -0.51
C SER A 38 12.77 10.51 -0.79
N HIS A 39 12.64 10.04 -2.03
CA HIS A 39 13.21 8.78 -2.50
C HIS A 39 13.77 8.95 -3.91
N GLU A 40 14.74 8.10 -4.26
CA GLU A 40 15.30 8.07 -5.61
C GLU A 40 14.27 7.47 -6.58
N PRO A 41 13.92 8.17 -7.66
CA PRO A 41 12.99 7.64 -8.64
C PRO A 41 13.61 6.46 -9.39
N LYS A 42 12.93 5.31 -9.40
CA LYS A 42 13.33 4.12 -10.16
C LYS A 42 12.17 3.60 -10.99
N THR A 43 12.49 2.82 -12.01
CA THR A 43 11.51 2.10 -12.81
C THR A 43 11.78 0.60 -12.78
N ARG A 44 10.73 -0.19 -13.01
CA ARG A 44 10.80 -1.65 -13.15
C ARG A 44 9.86 -2.11 -14.23
N ASP A 45 10.29 -3.09 -15.02
CA ASP A 45 9.42 -3.77 -16.00
C ASP A 45 8.35 -4.60 -15.28
N VAL A 46 7.09 -4.35 -15.65
CA VAL A 46 5.93 -5.14 -15.22
C VAL A 46 5.09 -5.41 -16.45
N CYS A 47 5.10 -6.67 -16.90
CA CYS A 47 4.37 -7.12 -18.09
C CYS A 47 4.72 -6.30 -19.36
N GLY A 48 6.00 -5.96 -19.56
CA GLY A 48 6.45 -5.18 -20.72
C GLY A 48 6.28 -3.66 -20.58
N LEU A 49 5.85 -3.18 -19.41
CA LEU A 49 5.65 -1.78 -19.12
C LEU A 49 6.62 -1.28 -18.03
N GLU A 50 7.38 -0.22 -18.32
CA GLU A 50 8.24 0.44 -17.32
C GLU A 50 7.41 1.28 -16.34
N LEU A 51 7.21 0.74 -15.13
CA LEU A 51 6.44 1.39 -14.06
C LEU A 51 7.33 2.03 -13.01
N ALA A 52 6.85 3.12 -12.42
CA ALA A 52 7.51 3.79 -11.31
C ALA A 52 7.61 2.86 -10.09
N TYR A 53 8.74 2.93 -9.40
CA TYR A 53 9.11 2.05 -8.32
C TYR A 53 9.76 2.83 -7.18
N ILE A 54 9.36 2.51 -5.94
CA ILE A 54 9.96 3.08 -4.73
C ILE A 54 10.90 2.03 -4.12
N PRO A 55 12.22 2.27 -4.12
CA PRO A 55 13.21 1.39 -3.48
C PRO A 55 13.29 1.65 -1.97
N ASP A 56 12.16 1.49 -1.27
CA ASP A 56 12.05 1.65 0.18
C ASP A 56 11.69 0.30 0.81
N ALA A 57 12.55 -0.20 1.70
CA ALA A 57 12.44 -1.56 2.24
C ALA A 57 11.15 -1.79 3.05
N GLU A 58 10.62 -0.75 3.71
CA GLU A 58 9.37 -0.84 4.48
C GLU A 58 8.18 -0.99 3.53
N ILE A 59 8.10 -0.14 2.51
CA ILE A 59 7.05 -0.17 1.49
C ILE A 59 7.12 -1.48 0.69
N GLU A 60 8.30 -1.89 0.25
CA GLU A 60 8.52 -3.14 -0.47
C GLU A 60 8.02 -4.34 0.34
N THR A 61 8.43 -4.43 1.60
CA THR A 61 8.04 -5.53 2.49
C THR A 61 6.53 -5.53 2.72
N LEU A 62 5.93 -4.37 2.97
CA LEU A 62 4.49 -4.25 3.20
C LEU A 62 3.68 -4.64 1.95
N ILE A 63 4.08 -4.15 0.77
CA ILE A 63 3.44 -4.50 -0.50
C ILE A 63 3.56 -6.00 -0.73
N ASP A 64 4.77 -6.57 -0.62
CA ASP A 64 5.00 -7.99 -0.90
C ASP A 64 4.19 -8.88 0.06
N GLN A 65 4.10 -8.54 1.35
CA GLN A 65 3.28 -9.28 2.33
C GLN A 65 1.79 -9.26 2.00
N ARG A 66 1.25 -8.09 1.60
CA ARG A 66 -0.18 -7.92 1.32
C ARG A 66 -0.57 -8.52 -0.02
N VAL A 67 0.28 -8.38 -1.03
CA VAL A 67 0.10 -9.06 -2.33
C VAL A 67 0.17 -10.58 -2.14
N ALA A 68 1.12 -11.11 -1.36
CA ALA A 68 1.16 -12.55 -1.06
C ALA A 68 -0.12 -13.04 -0.35
N THR A 69 -0.69 -12.23 0.54
CA THR A 69 -1.97 -12.53 1.19
C THR A 69 -3.12 -12.56 0.19
N LEU A 70 -3.20 -11.58 -0.72
CA LEU A 70 -4.19 -11.53 -1.78
C LEU A 70 -4.10 -12.77 -2.70
N VAL A 71 -2.90 -13.11 -3.17
CA VAL A 71 -2.68 -14.26 -4.06
C VAL A 71 -3.14 -15.56 -3.40
N ARG A 72 -2.79 -15.78 -2.13
CA ARG A 72 -3.25 -16.95 -1.38
C ARG A 72 -4.78 -17.02 -1.29
N GLN A 73 -5.45 -15.89 -1.04
CA GLN A 73 -6.92 -15.86 -0.97
C GLN A 73 -7.55 -16.16 -2.33
N LEU A 74 -7.01 -15.61 -3.41
CA LEU A 74 -7.45 -15.90 -4.78
C LEU A 74 -7.31 -17.39 -5.12
N GLU A 75 -6.23 -18.05 -4.68
CA GLU A 75 -6.02 -19.49 -4.85
C GLU A 75 -7.03 -20.34 -4.07
N VAL A 76 -7.38 -19.94 -2.84
CA VAL A 76 -8.38 -20.63 -2.02
C VAL A 76 -9.77 -20.51 -2.65
N ASP A 77 -10.19 -19.30 -3.02
CA ASP A 77 -11.50 -19.05 -3.64
C ASP A 77 -11.63 -19.79 -4.98
N ARG A 78 -10.53 -19.84 -5.74
CA ARG A 78 -10.43 -20.64 -6.97
C ARG A 78 -10.65 -22.14 -6.70
N SER A 79 -10.00 -22.69 -5.68
CA SER A 79 -10.10 -24.11 -5.31
C SER A 79 -11.53 -24.49 -4.88
N GLN A 80 -12.25 -23.56 -4.27
CA GLN A 80 -13.66 -23.75 -3.88
C GLN A 80 -14.61 -23.63 -5.07
N SER A 81 -14.38 -22.67 -5.97
CA SER A 81 -15.23 -22.50 -7.17
C SER A 81 -15.13 -23.66 -8.17
N SER A 82 -13.98 -24.34 -8.23
CA SER A 82 -13.76 -25.50 -9.10
C SER A 82 -14.35 -26.81 -8.56
N SER A 83 -14.61 -26.90 -7.25
CA SER A 83 -15.19 -28.09 -6.61
C SER A 83 -16.74 -28.11 -6.60
N SER A 84 -17.40 -26.99 -6.90
CA SER A 84 -18.86 -26.92 -7.08
C SER A 84 -19.36 -27.36 -8.46
N GLN A 85 -18.48 -27.74 -9.40
CA GLN A 85 -18.87 -28.18 -10.75
C GLN A 85 -19.07 -29.71 -10.81
N HIS A 86 -20.02 -30.23 -10.03
CA HIS A 86 -20.64 -31.53 -10.29
C HIS A 86 -21.73 -31.37 -11.36
N HIS A 87 -21.38 -31.51 -12.63
CA HIS A 87 -22.38 -31.67 -13.69
C HIS A 87 -22.63 -33.17 -13.94
N TYR A 88 -23.81 -33.63 -13.50
CA TYR A 88 -24.44 -34.83 -14.04
C TYR A 88 -24.73 -34.57 -15.53
N GLY A 89 -24.05 -35.31 -16.40
CA GLY A 89 -24.48 -35.65 -17.78
C GLY A 89 -24.90 -34.51 -18.73
N GLY A 90 -24.05 -34.19 -19.70
CA GLY A 90 -24.46 -33.32 -20.81
C GLY A 90 -23.41 -33.19 -21.92
N SER A 91 -23.22 -34.25 -22.70
CA SER A 91 -22.47 -34.21 -23.96
C SER A 91 -23.25 -33.42 -25.02
N GLY A 92 -22.81 -32.20 -25.32
CA GLY A 92 -23.26 -31.40 -26.46
C GLY A 92 -22.11 -30.59 -27.06
N PRO A 93 -21.81 -30.68 -28.36
CA PRO A 93 -20.74 -29.90 -28.99
C PRO A 93 -21.28 -28.53 -29.38
N GLY A 94 -21.28 -27.60 -28.43
CA GLY A 94 -21.49 -26.17 -28.70
C GLY A 94 -20.17 -25.41 -28.54
N PRO A 95 -19.81 -24.46 -29.42
CA PRO A 95 -18.67 -23.57 -29.20
C PRO A 95 -19.08 -22.51 -28.16
N GLY A 96 -19.25 -22.97 -26.92
CA GLY A 96 -19.51 -22.12 -25.76
C GLY A 96 -18.19 -21.68 -25.15
N TYR A 97 -17.89 -20.40 -25.25
CA TYR A 97 -16.93 -19.73 -24.35
C TYR A 97 -17.44 -19.89 -22.92
N SER A 98 -17.14 -21.03 -22.28
CA SER A 98 -17.38 -21.24 -20.86
C SER A 98 -16.34 -20.45 -20.07
N GLY A 99 -16.50 -19.13 -20.06
CA GLY A 99 -15.84 -18.24 -19.12
C GLY A 99 -16.37 -18.53 -17.71
N GLY A 100 -15.70 -19.40 -16.98
CA GLY A 100 -16.12 -19.78 -15.64
C GLY A 100 -14.97 -20.44 -14.90
N GLY A 101 -14.38 -19.69 -13.96
CA GLY A 101 -13.30 -20.17 -13.10
C GLY A 101 -12.18 -19.16 -12.83
N GLY A 102 -12.41 -17.86 -13.00
CA GLY A 102 -11.42 -16.84 -12.64
C GLY A 102 -11.57 -16.38 -11.20
N GLY A 103 -10.47 -16.31 -10.44
CA GLY A 103 -10.46 -15.72 -9.09
C GLY A 103 -10.70 -14.21 -9.13
N ARG A 104 -11.39 -13.66 -8.12
CA ARG A 104 -11.56 -12.21 -7.95
C ARG A 104 -11.16 -11.80 -6.55
N GLY A 105 -10.55 -10.64 -6.42
CA GLY A 105 -10.12 -10.11 -5.13
C GLY A 105 -9.94 -8.61 -5.18
N GLN A 106 -9.65 -8.02 -4.03
CA GLN A 106 -9.48 -6.59 -3.88
C GLN A 106 -8.33 -6.29 -2.93
N ILE A 107 -7.58 -5.25 -3.21
CA ILE A 107 -6.56 -4.69 -2.32
C ILE A 107 -6.74 -3.17 -2.26
N THR A 108 -6.64 -2.61 -1.07
CA THR A 108 -6.97 -1.21 -0.80
C THR A 108 -5.82 -0.53 -0.08
N VAL A 109 -5.37 0.61 -0.60
CA VAL A 109 -4.37 1.50 0.01
C VAL A 109 -5.08 2.72 0.58
N GLN A 110 -4.83 3.05 1.84
CA GLN A 110 -5.37 4.24 2.48
C GLN A 110 -4.24 5.11 3.01
N PHE A 111 -4.38 6.42 2.87
CA PHE A 111 -3.44 7.41 3.41
C PHE A 111 -4.12 8.24 4.50
N PHE A 112 -3.38 8.49 5.58
CA PHE A 112 -3.88 9.13 6.79
C PHE A 112 -3.01 10.32 7.20
N GLU A 113 -3.65 11.29 7.85
CA GLU A 113 -3.01 12.42 8.51
C GLU A 113 -3.07 12.21 10.02
N LYS A 114 -1.94 12.36 10.71
CA LYS A 114 -1.91 12.41 12.18
C LYS A 114 -2.32 13.81 12.65
N LYS A 115 -3.55 13.92 13.15
CA LYS A 115 -4.03 15.14 13.79
C LYS A 115 -3.68 15.11 15.27
N ARG A 116 -2.73 15.96 15.65
CA ARG A 116 -2.47 16.27 17.05
C ARG A 116 -3.63 17.10 17.59
N ARG A 117 -4.57 16.46 18.30
CA ARG A 117 -5.69 17.19 18.92
C ARG A 117 -5.14 18.20 19.93
N LYS A 118 -5.61 19.44 19.85
CA LYS A 118 -5.27 20.49 20.82
C LYS A 118 -5.95 20.13 22.15
N THR A 119 -5.19 19.57 23.08
CA THR A 119 -5.66 19.25 24.45
C THR A 119 -5.92 20.54 25.20
N TRP A 120 -7.17 20.97 25.23
CA TRP A 120 -7.65 21.92 26.24
C TRP A 120 -8.05 21.11 27.49
N TYR A 121 -7.56 21.55 28.65
CA TYR A 121 -7.82 20.96 29.98
C TYR A 121 -7.42 19.50 30.22
N GLY A 122 -6.19 19.09 29.87
CA GLY A 122 -5.49 17.97 30.54
C GLY A 122 -6.09 16.55 30.44
N MET A 123 -7.25 16.35 29.81
CA MET A 123 -8.00 15.08 29.85
C MET A 123 -7.88 14.26 28.55
N GLY A 124 -7.31 14.81 27.49
CA GLY A 124 -7.37 14.18 26.17
C GLY A 124 -6.18 13.28 25.86
N ARG A 125 -6.33 11.97 26.01
CA ARG A 125 -5.46 10.96 25.37
C ARG A 125 -5.88 10.77 23.90
N GLY A 126 -4.93 10.83 22.98
CA GLY A 126 -5.10 10.34 21.61
C GLY A 126 -4.63 11.32 20.54
N ASP A 127 -3.71 10.85 19.69
CA ASP A 127 -3.51 11.35 18.33
C ASP A 127 -4.64 10.76 17.48
N ASP A 128 -5.35 11.59 16.73
CA ASP A 128 -6.42 11.14 15.83
C ASP A 128 -5.81 10.90 14.43
N GLU A 129 -6.02 9.71 13.85
CA GLU A 129 -5.66 9.44 12.45
C GLU A 129 -6.89 9.63 11.55
N VAL A 130 -6.79 10.52 10.56
CA VAL A 130 -7.88 10.80 9.62
C VAL A 130 -7.47 10.37 8.22
N CYS A 131 -8.23 9.44 7.62
CA CYS A 131 -8.03 9.04 6.24
C CYS A 131 -8.30 10.23 5.31
N TRP A 132 -7.37 10.53 4.41
CA TRP A 132 -7.54 11.59 3.42
C TRP A 132 -7.61 11.07 1.99
N GLU A 133 -7.19 9.83 1.70
CA GLU A 133 -7.39 9.15 0.42
C GLU A 133 -7.58 7.64 0.58
N ASN A 134 -8.42 7.07 -0.27
CA ASN A 134 -8.66 5.64 -0.36
C ASN A 134 -8.55 5.16 -1.82
N TRP A 135 -7.63 4.23 -2.09
CA TRP A 135 -7.38 3.64 -3.41
C TRP A 135 -7.65 2.15 -3.39
N THR A 136 -8.66 1.71 -4.13
CA THR A 136 -9.06 0.31 -4.23
C THR A 136 -8.68 -0.26 -5.60
N VAL A 137 -7.90 -1.34 -5.61
CA VAL A 137 -7.58 -2.12 -6.80
C VAL A 137 -8.40 -3.40 -6.78
N LYS A 138 -9.35 -3.52 -7.72
CA LYS A 138 -10.12 -4.73 -7.97
C LYS A 138 -9.35 -5.62 -8.94
N VAL A 139 -9.12 -6.86 -8.56
CA VAL A 139 -8.28 -7.80 -9.28
C VAL A 139 -9.16 -8.92 -9.83
N THR A 140 -9.10 -9.11 -11.14
CA THR A 140 -9.72 -10.24 -11.85
C THR A 140 -8.63 -11.12 -12.43
N VAL A 141 -8.65 -12.40 -12.06
CA VAL A 141 -7.70 -13.40 -12.56
C VAL A 141 -8.38 -14.23 -13.65
N ALA A 142 -7.76 -14.32 -14.83
CA ALA A 142 -8.23 -15.16 -15.92
C ALA A 142 -7.36 -16.41 -16.07
N GLU A 143 -8.00 -17.55 -16.30
CA GLU A 143 -7.33 -18.84 -16.47
C GLU A 143 -7.38 -19.32 -17.92
N PRO A 144 -6.37 -18.98 -18.73
CA PRO A 144 -6.31 -19.47 -20.09
C PRO A 144 -6.06 -20.99 -20.12
N ARG A 145 -6.92 -21.73 -20.80
CA ARG A 145 -6.84 -23.19 -20.96
C ARG A 145 -6.08 -23.58 -22.23
N THR A 146 -6.12 -22.74 -23.25
CA THR A 146 -5.43 -22.97 -24.53
C THR A 146 -4.35 -21.92 -24.79
N GLU A 147 -3.40 -22.23 -25.68
CA GLU A 147 -2.35 -21.27 -26.03
C GLU A 147 -2.92 -20.00 -26.68
N SER A 148 -3.94 -20.14 -27.55
CA SER A 148 -4.62 -18.99 -28.15
C SER A 148 -5.26 -18.06 -27.10
N GLU A 149 -5.84 -18.63 -26.04
CA GLU A 149 -6.35 -17.85 -24.91
C GLU A 149 -5.23 -17.19 -24.12
N ARG A 150 -4.08 -17.86 -23.90
CA ARG A 150 -2.93 -17.26 -23.21
C ARG A 150 -2.47 -15.99 -23.91
N HIS A 151 -2.37 -16.00 -25.25
CA HIS A 151 -2.02 -14.80 -26.01
C HIS A 151 -3.02 -13.67 -25.82
N LYS A 152 -4.32 -13.97 -25.88
CA LYS A 152 -5.38 -12.96 -25.65
C LYS A 152 -5.35 -12.38 -24.24
N VAL A 153 -5.17 -13.24 -23.23
CA VAL A 153 -5.09 -12.83 -21.82
C VAL A 153 -3.88 -11.96 -21.58
N ARG A 154 -2.71 -12.31 -22.13
CA ARG A 154 -1.48 -11.50 -22.01
C ARG A 154 -1.67 -10.10 -22.60
N ASN A 155 -2.23 -9.98 -23.81
CA ASN A 155 -2.48 -8.69 -24.43
C ASN A 155 -3.50 -7.84 -23.64
N ALA A 156 -4.56 -8.49 -23.12
CA ALA A 156 -5.56 -7.80 -22.30
C ALA A 156 -4.99 -7.34 -20.95
N MET A 157 -4.11 -8.13 -20.35
CA MET A 157 -3.40 -7.80 -19.10
C MET A 157 -2.52 -6.57 -19.29
N GLU A 158 -1.70 -6.52 -20.33
CA GLU A 158 -0.86 -5.37 -20.65
C GLU A 158 -1.69 -4.10 -20.88
N SER A 159 -2.74 -4.19 -21.71
CA SER A 159 -3.62 -3.06 -21.99
C SER A 159 -4.36 -2.54 -20.75
N THR A 160 -4.82 -3.46 -19.88
CA THR A 160 -5.49 -3.10 -18.62
C THR A 160 -4.51 -2.45 -17.65
N LEU A 161 -3.30 -3.00 -17.53
CA LEU A 161 -2.26 -2.43 -16.66
C LEU A 161 -1.89 -1.02 -17.10
N GLN A 162 -1.65 -0.79 -18.40
CA GLN A 162 -1.35 0.53 -18.95
C GLN A 162 -2.49 1.53 -18.67
N SER A 163 -3.74 1.13 -18.92
CA SER A 163 -4.92 1.97 -18.68
C SER A 163 -5.07 2.33 -17.20
N THR A 164 -4.82 1.37 -16.31
CA THR A 164 -4.92 1.57 -14.87
C THR A 164 -3.83 2.47 -14.33
N VAL A 165 -2.60 2.32 -14.81
CA VAL A 165 -1.47 3.19 -14.46
C VAL A 165 -1.74 4.62 -14.94
N PHE A 166 -2.21 4.80 -16.17
CA PHE A 166 -2.63 6.12 -16.66
C PHE A 166 -3.72 6.72 -15.78
N LYS A 167 -4.72 5.92 -15.40
CA LYS A 167 -5.78 6.35 -14.50
C LYS A 167 -5.25 6.78 -13.13
N CYS A 168 -4.26 6.10 -12.56
CA CYS A 168 -3.60 6.52 -11.32
C CYS A 168 -3.03 7.93 -11.46
N ILE A 169 -2.30 8.21 -12.55
CA ILE A 169 -1.69 9.51 -12.82
C ILE A 169 -2.75 10.59 -12.97
N THR A 170 -3.79 10.33 -13.78
CA THR A 170 -4.88 11.28 -14.00
C THR A 170 -5.56 11.64 -12.70
N ILE A 171 -5.92 10.64 -11.88
CA ILE A 171 -6.53 10.86 -10.57
C ILE A 171 -5.56 11.64 -9.68
N ALA A 172 -4.31 11.23 -9.63
CA ALA A 172 -3.29 11.86 -8.80
C ALA A 172 -3.08 13.34 -9.14
N ASN A 173 -3.18 13.67 -10.43
CA ASN A 173 -3.00 15.02 -10.94
C ASN A 173 -4.23 15.92 -10.80
N THR A 174 -5.43 15.35 -10.94
CA THR A 174 -6.70 16.09 -10.88
C THR A 174 -7.22 16.25 -9.46
N HIS A 175 -6.90 15.34 -8.55
CA HIS A 175 -7.34 15.39 -7.16
C HIS A 175 -6.17 15.76 -6.23
N LYS A 176 -5.84 17.05 -6.15
CA LYS A 176 -4.79 17.57 -5.24
C LYS A 176 -5.35 18.35 -4.05
N ASP A 177 -6.54 18.93 -4.18
CA ASP A 177 -7.14 19.86 -3.19
C ASP A 177 -7.53 19.25 -1.84
N HIS A 178 -7.32 17.95 -1.68
CA HIS A 178 -7.64 17.23 -0.45
C HIS A 178 -6.39 16.63 0.21
N ILE A 179 -5.21 16.80 -0.40
CA ILE A 179 -3.93 16.45 0.22
C ILE A 179 -3.72 17.40 1.42
N PRO A 180 -3.55 16.88 2.65
CA PRO A 180 -3.37 17.74 3.81
C PRO A 180 -2.06 18.54 3.72
N PRO A 181 -1.98 19.72 4.37
CA PRO A 181 -0.73 20.45 4.45
C PRO A 181 0.30 19.67 5.27
N ILE A 182 1.56 19.67 4.84
CA ILE A 182 2.66 19.12 5.64
C ILE A 182 2.95 20.10 6.78
N THR A 183 2.49 19.77 7.99
CA THR A 183 2.62 20.62 9.18
C THR A 183 3.71 20.19 10.16
N THR A 184 4.33 19.03 9.93
CA THR A 184 5.39 18.48 10.80
C THR A 184 6.69 18.29 10.02
N ASN A 185 7.80 18.19 10.76
CA ASN A 185 9.11 17.83 10.21
C ASN A 185 9.36 16.32 10.30
N ASP A 186 8.30 15.51 10.44
CA ASP A 186 8.44 14.05 10.52
C ASP A 186 8.96 13.51 9.19
N SER A 187 9.80 12.48 9.25
CA SER A 187 10.36 11.85 8.04
C SER A 187 9.29 11.33 7.09
N ASN A 188 8.11 10.94 7.62
CA ASN A 188 6.91 10.61 6.86
C ASN A 188 5.68 11.35 7.43
N PRO A 189 5.17 12.39 6.76
CA PRO A 189 4.06 13.20 7.28
C PRO A 189 2.69 12.51 7.19
N PHE A 190 2.55 11.46 6.35
CA PHE A 190 1.28 10.76 6.16
C PHE A 190 1.45 9.26 6.34
N THR A 191 0.74 8.69 7.30
CA THR A 191 0.73 7.23 7.51
C THR A 191 -0.12 6.55 6.46
N TYR A 192 0.09 5.25 6.27
CA TYR A 192 -0.61 4.48 5.25
C TYR A 192 -0.94 3.07 5.74
N GLN A 193 -1.98 2.48 5.16
CA GLN A 193 -2.38 1.10 5.41
C GLN A 193 -2.73 0.40 4.09
N ILE A 194 -2.43 -0.90 4.01
CA ILE A 194 -2.81 -1.75 2.88
C ILE A 194 -3.66 -2.92 3.40
N ASN A 195 -4.91 -2.99 2.93
CA ASN A 195 -5.90 -3.97 3.35
C ASN A 195 -6.27 -4.88 2.18
N VAL A 196 -6.40 -6.19 2.43
CA VAL A 196 -6.78 -7.19 1.42
C VAL A 196 -8.19 -7.65 1.68
N ASN A 197 -9.03 -7.66 0.65
CA ASN A 197 -10.45 -8.03 0.71
C ASN A 197 -11.13 -7.43 1.94
N PRO A 198 -11.10 -6.08 2.12
CA PRO A 198 -11.84 -5.47 3.20
C PRO A 198 -13.31 -5.89 3.06
N HIS A 199 -13.83 -6.60 4.07
CA HIS A 199 -15.17 -7.18 4.00
C HIS A 199 -16.17 -6.10 3.63
N ASN A 200 -16.94 -6.34 2.56
CA ASN A 200 -18.02 -5.44 2.16
C ASN A 200 -19.19 -5.65 3.13
N GLY A 201 -19.06 -5.10 4.35
CA GLY A 201 -20.10 -5.18 5.38
C GLY A 201 -19.54 -5.11 6.80
N GLY A 202 -19.75 -3.95 7.44
CA GLY A 202 -19.68 -3.82 8.90
C GLY A 202 -18.53 -2.96 9.39
N LEU A 203 -18.88 -1.77 9.88
CA LEU A 203 -18.09 -0.95 10.79
C LEU A 203 -17.39 -1.81 11.86
N HIS A 204 -16.16 -1.41 12.23
CA HIS A 204 -15.43 -1.86 13.43
C HIS A 204 -14.81 -3.26 13.41
N ALA A 205 -13.55 -3.34 12.95
CA ALA A 205 -12.62 -4.40 13.38
C ALA A 205 -11.20 -3.88 13.67
N THR A 206 -11.06 -2.62 14.10
CA THR A 206 -9.82 -2.14 14.73
C THR A 206 -10.06 -2.03 16.23
N SER A 207 -10.07 -3.15 16.94
CA SER A 207 -10.00 -3.16 18.42
C SER A 207 -9.38 -4.42 19.03
N GLN A 208 -8.98 -5.44 18.27
CA GLN A 208 -8.41 -6.66 18.88
C GLN A 208 -6.91 -6.89 18.71
N GLN A 209 -6.17 -6.08 17.94
CA GLN A 209 -4.70 -6.22 17.89
C GLN A 209 -3.92 -5.40 18.94
N HIS A 210 -4.56 -4.52 19.70
CA HIS A 210 -3.88 -3.73 20.74
C HIS A 210 -3.89 -4.37 22.14
N LEU A 211 -4.71 -5.39 22.41
CA LEU A 211 -4.84 -5.97 23.75
C LEU A 211 -3.90 -7.16 24.04
N GLN A 212 -3.16 -7.68 23.05
CA GLN A 212 -2.17 -8.74 23.29
C GLN A 212 -0.76 -8.22 23.59
N SER A 213 -0.42 -6.97 23.22
CA SER A 213 0.91 -6.40 23.48
C SER A 213 1.08 -5.82 24.89
N ALA A 214 -0.02 -5.64 25.65
CA ALA A 214 0.03 -5.20 27.05
C ALA A 214 0.30 -6.36 28.03
N SER A 215 -0.13 -7.59 27.72
CA SER A 215 0.05 -8.74 28.62
C SER A 215 1.49 -9.27 28.64
N SER A 216 2.29 -9.02 27.61
CA SER A 216 3.69 -9.51 27.55
C SER A 216 4.71 -8.60 28.25
N LYS A 217 4.31 -7.40 28.72
CA LYS A 217 5.21 -6.46 29.42
C LYS A 217 5.09 -6.49 30.95
N GLU A 218 4.11 -7.17 31.52
CA GLU A 218 3.99 -7.36 32.98
C GLU A 218 4.68 -8.61 33.52
N ALA A 219 4.99 -9.60 32.67
CA ALA A 219 5.65 -10.83 33.10
C ALA A 219 7.19 -10.72 33.29
N ALA A 220 7.80 -9.58 32.94
CA ALA A 220 9.27 -9.42 32.96
C ALA A 220 9.80 -8.55 34.12
N ARG A 221 8.98 -8.23 35.13
CA ARG A 221 9.38 -7.33 36.24
C ARG A 221 9.52 -8.01 37.61
N SER A 222 9.52 -9.33 37.68
CA SER A 222 9.73 -10.05 38.95
C SER A 222 10.78 -11.15 38.82
N ASP A 223 12.03 -10.77 38.60
CA ASP A 223 13.18 -11.54 39.10
C ASP A 223 14.47 -10.77 38.84
N PHE A 224 15.00 -10.09 39.86
CA PHE A 224 16.39 -10.22 40.29
C PHE A 224 16.63 -9.33 41.51
N GLY A 225 16.74 -9.95 42.69
CA GLY A 225 17.15 -9.31 43.93
C GLY A 225 18.52 -9.81 44.38
N SER A 226 19.38 -8.84 44.76
CA SER A 226 20.57 -8.95 45.63
C SER A 226 21.78 -9.76 45.12
N SER A 227 23.05 -9.38 45.30
CA SER A 227 23.77 -8.41 46.14
C SER A 227 25.21 -8.29 45.60
N GLY A 228 25.94 -7.19 45.91
CA GLY A 228 27.41 -7.23 45.86
C GLY A 228 28.13 -5.90 45.67
N ASN A 229 28.65 -5.37 46.77
CA ASN A 229 29.34 -4.09 46.99
C ASN A 229 30.76 -3.97 46.38
N GLY A 230 31.25 -2.75 46.11
CA GLY A 230 32.69 -2.50 45.91
C GLY A 230 33.13 -1.19 45.22
N GLY A 231 33.20 -0.10 45.99
CA GLY A 231 34.21 0.99 46.01
C GLY A 231 34.88 1.60 44.75
N GLY A 232 35.04 2.94 44.78
CA GLY A 232 36.30 3.58 44.33
C GLY A 232 36.25 4.75 43.33
N SER A 233 36.14 5.97 43.87
CA SER A 233 36.87 7.22 43.52
C SER A 233 37.04 7.77 42.09
N SER A 234 36.67 9.06 41.99
CA SER A 234 37.35 10.22 41.35
C SER A 234 37.49 10.32 39.83
N GLY A 235 37.01 11.45 39.28
CA GLY A 235 37.39 11.95 37.95
C GLY A 235 36.59 13.20 37.57
N THR A 236 37.30 14.32 37.44
CA THR A 236 36.85 15.71 37.26
C THR A 236 36.57 16.13 35.81
N SER A 237 35.83 17.24 35.65
CA SER A 237 35.81 18.20 34.51
C SER A 237 35.19 17.71 33.19
N GLY A 238 34.49 18.48 32.36
CA GLY A 238 34.16 19.91 32.29
C GLY A 238 33.59 20.18 30.87
N GLY A 239 32.96 21.33 30.63
CA GLY A 239 32.85 21.87 29.27
C GLY A 239 31.43 22.09 28.71
N SER A 240 30.99 23.33 28.82
CA SER A 240 29.85 23.96 28.17
C SER A 240 30.04 24.14 26.66
N GLY A 241 28.96 24.23 25.87
CA GLY A 241 29.01 24.74 24.49
C GLY A 241 27.64 24.86 23.82
N ARG A 242 27.19 26.10 23.58
CA ARG A 242 25.92 26.52 22.95
C ARG A 242 26.14 26.83 21.46
N GLY A 243 25.04 26.79 20.69
CA GLY A 243 24.84 27.51 19.43
C GLY A 243 25.27 26.73 18.18
N GLY A 244 24.56 26.74 17.05
CA GLY A 244 23.40 27.52 16.63
C GLY A 244 23.46 27.70 15.11
N ALA A 245 22.40 27.24 14.44
CA ALA A 245 21.76 27.78 13.23
C ALA A 245 22.48 27.91 11.87
N GLY A 246 21.68 27.65 10.82
CA GLY A 246 21.89 28.01 9.41
C GLY A 246 22.10 26.76 8.55
N GLY A 247 21.23 26.33 7.64
CA GLY A 247 20.06 26.94 7.02
C GLY A 247 20.01 26.40 5.60
N LEU A 248 19.12 25.46 5.29
CA LEU A 248 18.86 24.96 3.94
C LEU A 248 17.37 24.61 3.84
N ALA A 249 16.53 25.62 3.65
CA ALA A 249 15.16 25.44 3.20
C ALA A 249 15.12 25.74 1.71
N GLY A 250 14.81 24.74 0.90
CA GLY A 250 14.58 24.91 -0.53
C GLY A 250 14.95 23.67 -1.33
N ALA A 251 13.99 23.18 -2.11
CA ALA A 251 14.13 22.14 -3.14
C ALA A 251 14.02 20.66 -2.69
N ALA A 252 12.91 20.29 -2.04
CA ALA A 252 12.48 18.88 -2.01
C ALA A 252 11.32 18.56 -2.97
N GLY A 253 10.59 19.57 -3.49
CA GLY A 253 9.43 19.36 -4.36
C GLY A 253 9.74 19.19 -5.86
N GLY A 254 10.97 19.44 -6.30
CA GLY A 254 11.32 19.49 -7.73
C GLY A 254 11.65 18.14 -8.37
N ALA A 255 12.29 17.24 -7.63
CA ALA A 255 12.81 15.99 -8.20
C ALA A 255 11.70 14.97 -8.54
N ALA A 256 10.69 14.84 -7.67
CA ALA A 256 9.54 13.97 -7.93
C ALA A 256 8.71 14.49 -9.12
N ALA A 257 8.48 15.80 -9.20
CA ALA A 257 7.76 16.42 -10.30
C ALA A 257 8.50 16.27 -11.66
N ALA A 258 9.83 16.35 -11.66
CA ALA A 258 10.63 16.19 -12.86
C ALA A 258 10.64 14.75 -13.40
N VAL A 259 10.63 13.73 -12.52
CA VAL A 259 10.57 12.33 -12.97
C VAL A 259 9.16 11.91 -13.37
N VAL A 260 8.12 12.37 -12.66
CA VAL A 260 6.73 12.21 -13.11
C VAL A 260 6.54 12.85 -14.48
N GLY A 261 7.10 14.05 -14.70
CA GLY A 261 7.06 14.73 -16.00
C GLY A 261 7.81 14.00 -17.11
N SER A 262 9.01 13.49 -16.83
CA SER A 262 9.83 12.72 -17.79
C SER A 262 9.19 11.37 -18.16
N TRP A 263 8.60 10.67 -17.19
CA TRP A 263 7.90 9.41 -17.42
C TRP A 263 6.53 9.62 -18.09
N ALA A 264 5.75 10.63 -17.69
CA ALA A 264 4.51 11.03 -18.38
C ALA A 264 4.78 11.45 -19.84
N THR A 265 5.87 12.18 -20.09
CA THR A 265 6.30 12.56 -21.45
C THR A 265 6.72 11.33 -22.28
N ARG A 266 7.42 10.36 -21.68
CA ARG A 266 7.79 9.09 -22.33
C ARG A 266 6.56 8.23 -22.67
N MET A 267 5.49 8.35 -21.88
CA MET A 267 4.22 7.65 -22.05
C MET A 267 3.18 8.42 -22.88
N GLY A 268 3.52 9.60 -23.43
CA GLY A 268 2.65 10.38 -24.31
C GLY A 268 1.50 11.12 -23.62
N ILE A 269 1.68 11.52 -22.36
CA ILE A 269 0.67 12.22 -21.55
C ILE A 269 1.05 13.70 -21.46
N TYR A 270 0.27 14.59 -22.08
CA TYR A 270 0.39 16.06 -22.02
C TYR A 270 -0.55 16.66 -20.99
#